data_AF-A0A949M652-F1
#
_entry.id   AF-A0A949M652-F1
#
_cell.length_a   1.000
_cell.length_b   1.000
_cell.length_c   1.000
_cell.angle_alpha   90.00
_cell.angle_beta   90.00
_cell.angle_gamma   90.00
#
_symmetry.space_group_name_H-M   'P 1'
#
loop_
_entity.id
_entity.type
_entity.pdbx_description
1 polymer ?
#
loop_
_entity_poly.entity_id
_entity_poly.type
_entity_poly.pdbx_seq_one_letter_code
_entity_poly.pdbx_strand_id
1 'polypeptide(L)'
;MGISVIFQIFILIFSVMIHEISHGLMALAFGDRTAEYEGRLTLNPLAHIDLFGSIILPALFYLSGTGIMIGWAKPVPYNVYNLRNRKIAEPLVALAGPASNLIVAGIFAILVRMLANTSGAAGQTLALVFGFIVLVNLSLAVFNLIPIPPLDGSKVLFSIIPVDRRLVFSSFAERYGLLLIILVVIFLPGVILPIVSSLFTLFTGMHF
;
A
#
# COMPACT_ATOMS: atom_id res chain seq x y z
N MET A 1 -2.64 27.00 -0.12
CA MET A 1 -3.27 26.23 -1.21
C MET A 1 -3.05 24.75 -0.91
N GLY A 2 -4.07 24.06 -0.41
CA GLY A 2 -3.99 22.62 -0.17
C GLY A 2 -4.33 21.83 -1.43
N ILE A 3 -3.81 20.62 -1.55
CA ILE A 3 -4.25 19.67 -2.59
C ILE A 3 -5.71 19.34 -2.31
N SER A 4 -6.59 19.46 -3.31
CA SER A 4 -8.00 19.15 -3.10
C SER A 4 -8.18 17.68 -2.72
N VAL A 5 -9.20 17.38 -1.89
CA VAL A 5 -9.49 16.02 -1.45
C VAL A 5 -9.66 15.05 -2.62
N ILE A 6 -10.25 15.54 -3.73
CA ILE A 6 -10.41 14.75 -4.96
C ILE A 6 -9.05 14.31 -5.52
N PHE A 7 -8.07 15.21 -5.58
CA PHE A 7 -6.72 14.86 -6.03
C PHE A 7 -6.02 13.91 -5.07
N GLN A 8 -6.22 14.07 -3.76
CA GLN A 8 -5.65 13.15 -2.76
C GLN A 8 -6.18 11.72 -2.92
N ILE A 9 -7.50 11.59 -3.08
CA ILE A 9 -8.16 10.29 -3.33
C ILE A 9 -7.66 9.69 -4.64
N PHE A 10 -7.53 10.50 -5.69
CA PHE A 10 -7.00 10.04 -6.97
C PHE A 10 -5.58 9.47 -6.83
N ILE A 11 -4.69 10.19 -6.16
CA ILE A 11 -3.31 9.75 -5.89
C ILE A 11 -3.31 8.44 -5.09
N LEU A 12 -4.15 8.34 -4.06
CA LEU A 12 -4.27 7.14 -3.24
C LEU A 12 -4.72 5.93 -4.06
N ILE A 13 -5.79 6.07 -4.86
CA ILE A 13 -6.32 4.98 -5.69
C ILE A 13 -5.23 4.46 -6.64
N PHE A 14 -4.53 5.35 -7.36
CA PHE A 14 -3.47 4.93 -8.26
C PHE A 14 -2.28 4.30 -7.54
N SER A 15 -1.93 4.81 -6.36
CA SER A 15 -0.83 4.24 -5.55
C SER A 15 -1.16 2.82 -5.05
N VAL A 16 -2.42 2.59 -4.64
CA VAL A 16 -2.91 1.26 -4.24
C VAL A 16 -3.03 0.33 -5.45
N MET A 17 -3.50 0.80 -6.60
CA MET A 17 -3.56 -0.02 -7.82
C MET A 17 -2.18 -0.49 -8.25
N ILE A 18 -1.19 0.40 -8.29
CA ILE A 18 0.19 0.04 -8.65
C ILE A 18 0.73 -1.02 -7.66
N HIS A 19 0.46 -0.85 -6.37
CA HIS A 19 0.81 -1.83 -5.33
C HIS A 19 0.21 -3.21 -5.60
N GLU A 20 -1.11 -3.29 -5.76
CA GLU A 20 -1.84 -4.54 -5.97
C GLU A 20 -1.46 -5.24 -7.28
N ILE A 21 -1.36 -4.47 -8.38
CA ILE A 21 -0.94 -5.00 -9.68
C ILE A 21 0.48 -5.55 -9.59
N SER A 22 1.36 -4.94 -8.79
CA SER A 22 2.73 -5.44 -8.61
C SER A 22 2.77 -6.81 -7.93
N HIS A 23 1.88 -7.09 -6.97
CA HIS A 23 1.72 -8.46 -6.45
C HIS A 23 1.31 -9.43 -7.56
N GLY A 24 0.29 -9.08 -8.34
CA GLY A 24 -0.21 -9.92 -9.43
C GLY A 24 0.84 -10.16 -10.53
N LEU A 25 1.61 -9.14 -10.92
CA LEU A 25 2.70 -9.25 -11.88
C LEU A 25 3.83 -10.14 -11.38
N MET A 26 4.19 -10.02 -10.10
CA MET A 26 5.19 -10.91 -9.49
C MET A 26 4.67 -12.36 -9.43
N ALA A 27 3.40 -12.56 -9.05
CA ALA A 27 2.78 -13.88 -9.03
C ALA A 27 2.77 -14.52 -10.44
N LEU A 28 2.45 -13.71 -11.47
CA LEU A 28 2.51 -14.11 -12.87
C LEU A 28 3.92 -14.49 -13.31
N ALA A 29 4.94 -13.73 -12.90
CA ALA A 29 6.34 -14.05 -13.18
C ALA A 29 6.76 -15.40 -12.56
N PHE A 30 6.15 -15.78 -11.42
CA PHE A 30 6.30 -17.10 -10.80
C PHE A 30 5.32 -18.16 -11.31
N GLY A 31 4.53 -17.87 -12.34
CA GLY A 31 3.68 -18.82 -13.06
C GLY A 31 2.21 -18.85 -12.65
N ASP A 32 1.77 -17.97 -11.73
CA ASP A 32 0.36 -17.87 -11.36
C ASP A 32 -0.41 -16.89 -12.25
N ARG A 33 -1.31 -17.42 -13.10
CA ARG A 33 -2.10 -16.64 -14.05
C ARG A 33 -3.48 -16.22 -13.53
N THR A 34 -3.78 -16.44 -12.25
CA THR A 34 -5.10 -16.13 -11.66
C THR A 34 -5.51 -14.67 -11.87
N ALA A 35 -4.64 -13.71 -11.53
CA ALA A 35 -4.91 -12.28 -11.73
C ALA A 35 -5.13 -11.92 -13.22
N GLU A 36 -4.42 -12.57 -14.13
CA GLU A 36 -4.54 -12.35 -15.57
C GLU A 36 -5.90 -12.85 -16.08
N TYR A 37 -6.30 -14.07 -15.71
CA TYR A 37 -7.59 -14.65 -16.11
C TYR A 37 -8.79 -13.90 -15.53
N GLU A 38 -8.65 -13.29 -14.35
CA GLU A 38 -9.68 -12.43 -13.77
C GLU A 38 -9.68 -10.99 -14.34
N GLY A 39 -8.78 -10.67 -15.27
CA GLY A 39 -8.67 -9.33 -15.85
C GLY A 39 -8.24 -8.26 -14.84
N ARG A 40 -7.50 -8.66 -13.79
CA ARG A 40 -7.11 -7.80 -12.65
C ARG A 40 -5.78 -7.08 -12.87
N LEU A 41 -4.98 -7.51 -13.85
CA LEU A 41 -3.71 -6.85 -14.22
C LEU A 41 -3.95 -5.64 -15.13
N THR A 42 -4.65 -4.62 -14.63
CA THR A 42 -5.05 -3.45 -15.43
C THR A 42 -5.01 -2.16 -14.61
N LEU A 43 -4.62 -1.04 -15.21
CA LEU A 43 -4.67 0.28 -14.56
C LEU A 43 -6.06 0.92 -14.60
N ASN A 44 -7.11 0.17 -15.00
CA ASN A 44 -8.48 0.63 -14.93
C ASN A 44 -8.99 0.62 -13.46
N PRO A 45 -9.30 1.78 -12.84
CA PRO A 45 -9.79 1.83 -11.46
C PRO A 45 -11.08 1.04 -11.25
N LEU A 46 -11.94 0.97 -12.27
CA LEU A 46 -13.21 0.24 -12.19
C LEU A 46 -13.00 -1.25 -11.92
N ALA A 47 -11.88 -1.82 -12.37
CA ALA A 47 -11.56 -3.21 -12.08
C ALA A 47 -11.25 -3.45 -10.59
N HIS A 48 -10.83 -2.42 -9.85
CA HIS A 48 -10.33 -2.50 -8.47
C HIS A 48 -11.33 -1.97 -7.43
N ILE A 49 -12.51 -1.53 -7.87
CA ILE A 49 -13.57 -1.08 -6.97
C ILE A 49 -14.24 -2.29 -6.31
N ASP A 50 -14.34 -2.24 -4.98
CA ASP A 50 -15.26 -3.06 -4.21
C ASP A 50 -16.53 -2.25 -3.91
N LEU A 51 -17.70 -2.74 -4.29
CA LEU A 51 -18.94 -1.97 -4.13
C LEU A 51 -19.19 -1.62 -2.65
N PHE A 52 -18.90 -2.56 -1.75
CA PHE A 52 -19.09 -2.33 -0.33
C PHE A 52 -17.97 -1.46 0.25
N GLY A 53 -16.72 -1.90 0.12
CA GLY A 53 -15.56 -1.26 0.74
C GLY A 53 -15.14 0.06 0.10
N SER A 54 -15.32 0.23 -1.21
CA SER A 54 -14.89 1.44 -1.93
C SER A 54 -16.00 2.48 -2.11
N ILE A 55 -17.28 2.11 -2.00
CA ILE A 55 -18.42 3.01 -2.24
C ILE A 55 -19.35 3.08 -1.03
N ILE A 56 -19.99 1.96 -0.66
CA ILE A 56 -21.05 1.97 0.36
C ILE A 56 -20.49 2.37 1.73
N LEU A 57 -19.38 1.79 2.15
CA LEU A 57 -18.81 2.01 3.47
C LEU A 57 -18.32 3.46 3.66
N PRO A 58 -17.52 4.05 2.74
CA PRO A 58 -17.19 5.47 2.80
C PRO A 58 -18.42 6.39 2.80
N ALA A 59 -19.47 6.06 2.02
CA ALA A 59 -20.70 6.84 1.99
C ALA A 59 -21.46 6.81 3.33
N LEU A 60 -21.57 5.65 3.97
CA LEU A 60 -22.17 5.51 5.31
C LEU A 60 -21.39 6.31 6.35
N PHE A 61 -20.06 6.25 6.30
CA PHE A 61 -19.20 7.02 7.18
C PHE A 61 -19.36 8.53 6.98
N TYR A 62 -19.41 8.98 5.73
CA TYR A 62 -19.69 10.39 5.42
C TYR A 62 -21.06 10.83 5.97
N LEU A 63 -22.10 10.03 5.77
CA LEU A 63 -23.45 10.31 6.28
C LEU A 63 -23.53 10.26 7.82
N SER A 64 -22.72 9.42 8.46
CA SER A 64 -22.68 9.32 9.93
C SER A 64 -22.11 10.56 10.62
N GLY A 65 -21.41 11.45 9.88
CA GLY A 65 -20.80 12.66 10.43
C GLY A 65 -19.63 12.40 11.38
N THR A 66 -19.15 11.16 11.50
CA THR A 66 -18.08 10.76 12.42
C THR A 66 -16.70 11.31 12.04
N GLY A 67 -16.54 11.84 10.82
CA GLY A 67 -15.28 12.39 10.31
C GLY A 67 -14.23 11.34 9.94
N ILE A 68 -14.52 10.06 10.17
CA ILE A 68 -13.65 8.93 9.82
C ILE A 68 -14.11 8.41 8.46
N MET A 69 -13.21 8.28 7.48
CA MET A 69 -13.48 7.59 6.22
C MET A 69 -12.64 6.32 6.14
N ILE A 70 -13.31 5.16 6.20
CA ILE A 70 -12.67 3.86 6.00
C ILE A 70 -13.20 3.28 4.68
N GLY A 71 -12.27 2.80 3.86
CA GLY A 71 -12.58 2.03 2.67
C GLY A 71 -11.38 1.21 2.23
N TRP A 72 -11.63 0.20 1.40
CA TRP A 72 -10.60 -0.64 0.81
C TRP A 72 -10.89 -0.87 -0.67
N ALA A 73 -9.83 -1.13 -1.43
CA ALA A 73 -9.93 -1.59 -2.81
C ALA A 73 -10.16 -3.10 -2.84
N LYS A 74 -10.70 -3.61 -3.95
CA LYS A 74 -10.76 -5.04 -4.21
C LYS A 74 -9.34 -5.53 -4.58
N PRO A 75 -8.73 -6.43 -3.77
CA PRO A 75 -7.34 -6.82 -3.97
C PRO A 75 -7.15 -7.64 -5.25
N VAL A 76 -5.90 -7.69 -5.74
CA VAL A 76 -5.53 -8.53 -6.89
C VAL A 76 -5.32 -9.97 -6.40
N PRO A 77 -6.10 -10.95 -6.89
CA PRO A 77 -6.02 -12.31 -6.41
C PRO A 77 -4.81 -13.04 -6.98
N TYR A 78 -4.18 -13.86 -6.16
CA TYR A 78 -3.17 -14.82 -6.61
C TYR A 78 -3.35 -16.14 -5.88
N ASN A 79 -3.01 -17.24 -6.56
CA ASN A 79 -3.08 -18.58 -6.00
C ASN A 79 -1.68 -19.08 -5.67
N VAL A 80 -1.39 -19.19 -4.36
CA VAL A 80 -0.12 -19.72 -3.84
C VAL A 80 0.20 -21.11 -4.40
N TYR A 81 -0.81 -21.92 -4.69
CA TYR A 81 -0.61 -23.28 -5.20
C TYR A 81 -0.05 -23.32 -6.62
N ASN A 82 -0.28 -22.28 -7.41
CA ASN A 82 0.19 -22.16 -8.79
C ASN A 82 1.65 -21.63 -8.88
N LEU A 83 2.17 -21.05 -7.79
CA LEU A 83 3.51 -20.47 -7.78
C LEU A 83 4.60 -21.53 -7.90
N ARG A 84 5.52 -21.32 -8.83
CA ARG A 84 6.76 -22.10 -8.95
C ARG A 84 7.70 -21.71 -7.80
N ASN A 85 8.25 -22.72 -7.12
CA ASN A 85 9.21 -22.54 -6.02
C ASN A 85 8.67 -21.65 -4.88
N ARG A 86 7.54 -22.05 -4.30
CA ARG A 86 6.75 -21.30 -3.30
C ARG A 86 7.55 -20.64 -2.18
N LYS A 87 8.60 -21.31 -1.68
CA LYS A 87 9.47 -20.78 -0.61
C LYS A 87 10.10 -19.43 -0.96
N ILE A 88 10.41 -19.22 -2.24
CA ILE A 88 11.00 -17.99 -2.77
C ILE A 88 9.91 -17.07 -3.33
N ALA A 89 8.92 -17.64 -4.02
CA ALA A 89 7.87 -16.87 -4.67
C ALA A 89 6.98 -16.12 -3.66
N GLU A 90 6.53 -16.77 -2.57
CA GLU A 90 5.64 -16.14 -1.57
C GLU A 90 6.19 -14.82 -1.01
N PRO A 91 7.43 -14.75 -0.45
CA PRO A 91 7.95 -13.50 0.07
C PRO A 91 8.22 -12.47 -1.02
N LEU A 92 8.64 -12.88 -2.22
CA LEU A 92 8.86 -11.93 -3.32
C LEU A 92 7.56 -11.33 -3.84
N VAL A 93 6.49 -12.12 -3.95
CA VAL A 93 5.15 -11.63 -4.26
C VAL A 93 4.72 -10.64 -3.18
N ALA A 94 4.84 -10.98 -1.90
CA ALA A 94 4.50 -10.07 -0.80
C ALA A 94 5.33 -8.77 -0.81
N LEU A 95 6.61 -8.81 -1.18
CA LEU A 95 7.45 -7.60 -1.26
C LEU A 95 7.19 -6.77 -2.51
N ALA A 96 6.56 -7.31 -3.55
CA ALA A 96 6.37 -6.61 -4.83
C ALA A 96 5.52 -5.34 -4.70
N GLY A 97 4.47 -5.35 -3.88
CA GLY A 97 3.64 -4.18 -3.59
C GLY A 97 4.44 -3.07 -2.89
N PRO A 98 5.02 -3.30 -1.70
CA PRO A 98 5.85 -2.30 -1.03
C PRO A 98 7.02 -1.80 -1.87
N ALA A 99 7.67 -2.68 -2.64
CA ALA A 99 8.76 -2.31 -3.53
C ALA A 99 8.30 -1.36 -4.65
N SER A 100 7.14 -1.59 -5.25
CA SER A 100 6.62 -0.70 -6.29
C SER A 100 6.27 0.68 -5.74
N ASN A 101 5.70 0.78 -4.53
CA ASN A 101 5.50 2.07 -3.90
C ASN A 101 6.83 2.79 -3.61
N LEU A 102 7.86 2.10 -3.12
CA LEU A 102 9.18 2.71 -2.93
C LEU A 102 9.77 3.23 -4.25
N ILE A 103 9.59 2.50 -5.36
CA ILE A 103 10.02 2.94 -6.70
C ILE A 103 9.26 4.20 -7.13
N VAL A 104 7.93 4.21 -6.99
CA VAL A 104 7.09 5.38 -7.31
C VAL A 104 7.50 6.58 -6.46
N ALA A 105 7.68 6.39 -5.15
CA ALA A 105 8.18 7.42 -4.24
C ALA A 105 9.55 7.95 -4.68
N GLY A 106 10.48 7.07 -5.06
CA GLY A 106 11.80 7.49 -5.55
C GLY A 106 11.73 8.35 -6.82
N ILE A 107 10.93 7.93 -7.81
CA ILE A 107 10.75 8.67 -9.07
C ILE A 107 10.20 10.07 -8.80
N PHE A 108 9.11 10.18 -8.02
CA PHE A 108 8.51 11.48 -7.71
C PHE A 108 9.38 12.33 -6.79
N ALA A 109 10.18 11.73 -5.91
CA ALA A 109 11.10 12.46 -5.06
C ALA A 109 12.23 13.14 -5.85
N ILE A 110 12.72 12.50 -6.92
CA ILE A 110 13.66 13.14 -7.85
C ILE A 110 13.01 14.39 -8.48
N LEU A 111 11.76 14.27 -8.94
CA LEU A 111 11.02 15.41 -9.51
C LEU A 111 10.81 16.54 -8.48
N VAL A 112 10.50 16.20 -7.23
CA VAL A 112 10.40 17.17 -6.13
C VAL A 112 11.72 17.92 -5.96
N ARG A 113 12.87 17.21 -5.91
CA ARG A 113 14.19 17.84 -5.76
C ARG A 113 14.53 18.78 -6.92
N MET A 114 14.17 18.41 -8.15
CA MET A 114 14.37 19.26 -9.32
C MET A 114 13.53 20.55 -9.26
N LEU A 115 12.31 20.46 -8.72
CA LEU A 115 11.37 21.58 -8.64
C LEU A 115 11.53 22.45 -7.38
N ALA A 116 12.12 21.92 -6.30
CA ALA A 116 12.25 22.62 -5.02
C ALA A 116 13.04 23.94 -5.12
N ASN A 117 13.95 24.06 -6.09
CA ASN A 117 14.74 25.27 -6.32
C ASN A 117 14.12 26.24 -7.33
N THR A 118 12.93 25.93 -7.86
CA THR A 118 12.24 26.81 -8.82
C THR A 118 11.46 27.89 -8.09
N SER A 119 11.65 29.15 -8.49
CA SER A 119 10.99 30.32 -7.88
C SER A 119 9.58 30.60 -8.44
N GLY A 120 9.10 29.79 -9.38
CA GLY A 120 7.78 29.94 -10.00
C GLY A 120 6.65 29.28 -9.19
N ALA A 121 5.52 29.96 -9.06
CA ALA A 121 4.33 29.46 -8.35
C ALA A 121 3.83 28.09 -8.87
N ALA A 122 3.94 27.86 -10.18
CA ALA A 122 3.62 26.57 -10.80
C ALA A 122 4.57 25.46 -10.35
N GLY A 123 5.87 25.74 -10.27
CA GLY A 123 6.88 24.78 -9.81
C GLY A 123 6.68 24.38 -8.36
N GLN A 124 6.37 25.35 -7.49
CA GLN A 124 6.02 25.09 -6.08
C GLN A 124 4.75 24.25 -5.94
N THR A 125 3.72 24.54 -6.73
CA THR A 125 2.47 23.77 -6.72
C THR A 125 2.71 22.32 -7.16
N LEU A 126 3.50 22.09 -8.20
CA LEU A 126 3.88 20.75 -8.65
C LEU A 126 4.73 20.01 -7.62
N ALA A 127 5.67 20.71 -6.96
CA ALA A 127 6.48 20.12 -5.90
C ALA A 127 5.61 19.65 -4.71
N LEU A 128 4.55 20.39 -4.35
CA LEU A 128 3.58 19.97 -3.33
C LEU A 128 2.80 18.72 -3.76
N VAL A 129 2.31 18.68 -5.01
CA VAL A 129 1.58 17.52 -5.54
C VAL A 129 2.47 16.28 -5.58
N PHE A 130 3.69 16.40 -6.09
CA PHE A 130 4.64 15.29 -6.14
C PHE A 130 5.10 14.87 -4.75
N GLY A 131 5.31 15.82 -3.84
CA GLY A 131 5.56 15.54 -2.43
C GLY A 131 4.45 14.69 -1.83
N PHE A 132 3.18 15.00 -2.10
CA PHE A 132 2.07 14.18 -1.62
C PHE A 132 2.07 12.76 -2.21
N ILE A 133 2.44 12.59 -3.49
CA ILE A 133 2.62 11.25 -4.08
C ILE A 133 3.71 10.47 -3.36
N VAL A 134 4.85 11.10 -3.07
CA VAL A 134 5.95 10.49 -2.30
C VAL A 134 5.46 10.08 -0.92
N LEU A 135 4.76 10.97 -0.22
CA LEU A 135 4.24 10.73 1.12
C LEU A 135 3.29 9.53 1.15
N VAL A 136 2.32 9.47 0.24
CA VAL A 136 1.35 8.37 0.16
C VAL A 136 2.05 7.05 -0.12
N ASN A 137 2.97 7.01 -1.09
CA ASN A 137 3.66 5.78 -1.46
C ASN A 137 4.63 5.29 -0.37
N LEU A 138 5.38 6.19 0.28
CA LEU A 138 6.19 5.83 1.44
C LEU A 138 5.34 5.30 2.59
N SER A 139 4.19 5.93 2.85
CA SER A 139 3.26 5.48 3.88
C SER A 139 2.72 4.07 3.59
N LEU A 140 2.29 3.81 2.34
CA LEU A 140 1.83 2.49 1.91
C LEU A 140 2.92 1.43 2.02
N ALA A 141 4.15 1.76 1.62
CA ALA A 141 5.29 0.85 1.70
C ALA A 141 5.63 0.50 3.16
N VAL A 142 5.80 1.51 4.01
CA VAL A 142 6.16 1.32 5.44
C VAL A 142 5.06 0.57 6.17
N PHE A 143 3.79 0.94 5.94
CA PHE A 143 2.64 0.26 6.55
C PHE A 143 2.60 -1.22 6.15
N ASN A 144 2.69 -1.53 4.84
CA ASN A 144 2.61 -2.92 4.39
C ASN A 144 3.84 -3.77 4.72
N LEU A 145 4.99 -3.17 5.07
CA LEU A 145 6.16 -3.93 5.54
C LEU A 145 6.08 -4.35 7.02
N ILE A 146 5.07 -3.88 7.76
CA ILE A 146 4.90 -4.26 9.17
C ILE A 146 4.53 -5.75 9.24
N PRO A 147 5.21 -6.55 10.07
CA PRO A 147 5.02 -7.99 10.13
C PRO A 147 3.80 -8.40 10.97
N ILE A 148 2.64 -7.77 10.71
CA ILE A 148 1.38 -8.02 11.40
C ILE A 148 0.30 -8.38 10.37
N PRO A 149 -0.35 -9.56 10.47
CA PRO A 149 -1.46 -9.90 9.57
C PRO A 149 -2.59 -8.86 9.66
N PRO A 150 -3.22 -8.48 8.53
CA PRO A 150 -3.12 -9.07 7.19
C PRO A 150 -2.04 -8.46 6.26
N LEU A 151 -1.16 -7.60 6.77
CA LEU A 151 -0.18 -6.83 5.97
C LEU A 151 0.86 -7.71 5.29
N ASP A 152 1.45 -7.24 4.20
CA ASP A 152 2.38 -8.04 3.39
C ASP A 152 3.64 -8.49 4.13
N GLY A 153 4.15 -7.66 5.05
CA GLY A 153 5.29 -7.98 5.89
C GLY A 153 5.05 -9.23 6.72
N SER A 154 3.80 -9.54 7.07
CA SER A 154 3.47 -10.79 7.76
C SER A 154 3.62 -12.02 6.86
N LYS A 155 3.32 -11.91 5.56
CA LYS A 155 3.52 -12.97 4.57
C LYS A 155 5.01 -13.26 4.36
N VAL A 156 5.84 -12.21 4.36
CA VAL A 156 7.30 -12.33 4.35
C VAL A 156 7.80 -13.01 5.63
N LEU A 157 7.29 -12.60 6.79
CA LEU A 157 7.65 -13.25 8.06
C LEU A 157 7.27 -14.74 8.05
N PHE A 158 6.09 -15.08 7.54
CA PHE A 158 5.63 -16.47 7.45
C PHE A 158 6.47 -17.32 6.50
N SER A 159 7.09 -16.73 5.47
CA SER A 159 8.00 -17.48 4.58
C SER A 159 9.25 -17.98 5.32
N ILE A 160 9.69 -17.26 6.35
CA ILE A 160 10.87 -17.58 7.17
C ILE A 160 10.51 -18.56 8.30
N ILE A 161 9.26 -18.52 8.79
CA ILE A 161 8.80 -19.38 9.89
C ILE A 161 8.60 -20.84 9.42
N PRO A 162 9.09 -21.84 10.18
CA PRO A 162 8.85 -23.26 9.90
C PRO A 162 7.37 -23.60 9.82
N VAL A 163 7.01 -24.52 8.92
CA VAL A 163 5.61 -24.89 8.60
C VAL A 163 4.81 -25.27 9.86
N ASP A 164 5.44 -25.97 10.80
CA ASP A 164 4.79 -26.45 12.04
C ASP A 164 4.27 -25.30 12.92
N ARG A 165 4.91 -24.13 12.85
CA ARG A 165 4.52 -22.93 13.60
C ARG A 165 3.54 -22.04 12.84
N ARG A 166 3.37 -22.25 11.52
CA ARG A 166 2.43 -21.46 10.71
C ARG A 166 0.98 -21.67 11.13
N LEU A 167 0.60 -22.90 11.48
CA LEU A 167 -0.75 -23.23 11.97
C LEU A 167 -1.07 -22.55 13.31
N VAL A 168 -0.09 -22.53 14.23
CA VAL A 168 -0.25 -21.84 15.52
C VAL A 168 -0.39 -20.34 15.32
N PHE A 169 0.39 -19.76 14.41
CA PHE A 169 0.32 -18.34 14.08
C PHE A 169 -0.98 -17.96 13.36
N SER A 170 -1.48 -18.78 12.43
CA SER A 170 -2.75 -18.52 11.75
C SER A 170 -3.91 -18.58 12.74
N SER A 171 -3.94 -19.59 13.62
CA SER A 171 -4.95 -19.68 14.68
C SER A 171 -4.84 -18.53 15.69
N PHE A 172 -3.63 -18.05 15.99
CA PHE A 172 -3.43 -16.86 16.82
C PHE A 172 -3.96 -15.59 16.13
N ALA A 173 -3.63 -15.40 14.85
CA ALA A 173 -4.07 -14.25 14.08
C ALA A 173 -5.60 -14.22 13.91
N GLU A 174 -6.25 -15.37 13.72
CA GLU A 174 -7.70 -15.47 13.68
C GLU A 174 -8.33 -15.14 15.04
N ARG A 175 -7.76 -15.66 16.14
CA ARG A 175 -8.30 -15.47 17.49
C ARG A 175 -8.13 -14.06 18.03
N TYR A 176 -6.99 -13.43 17.73
CA TYR A 176 -6.63 -12.11 18.23
C TYR A 176 -6.66 -11.02 17.15
N GLY A 177 -7.17 -11.31 15.95
CA GLY A 177 -7.12 -10.40 14.80
C GLY A 177 -7.73 -9.03 15.09
N LEU A 178 -8.90 -8.99 15.75
CA LEU A 178 -9.53 -7.73 16.16
C LEU A 178 -8.63 -6.93 17.12
N LEU A 179 -8.03 -7.61 18.09
CA LEU A 179 -7.20 -6.99 19.11
C LEU A 179 -5.86 -6.50 18.51
N LEU A 180 -5.29 -7.25 17.57
CA LEU A 180 -4.15 -6.84 16.76
C LEU A 180 -4.47 -5.61 15.93
N ILE A 181 -5.62 -5.56 15.25
CA ILE A 181 -6.06 -4.39 14.47
C ILE A 181 -6.22 -3.16 15.38
N ILE A 182 -6.83 -3.31 16.55
CA ILE A 182 -7.01 -2.20 17.51
C ILE A 182 -5.64 -1.68 18.00
N LEU A 183 -4.75 -2.60 18.42
CA LEU A 183 -3.40 -2.24 18.85
C LEU A 183 -2.63 -1.55 17.71
N VAL A 184 -2.80 -2.06 16.50
CA VAL A 184 -2.21 -1.49 15.30
C VAL A 184 -2.68 -0.05 15.11
N VAL A 185 -3.99 0.20 15.08
CA VAL A 185 -4.53 1.55 14.86
C VAL A 185 -4.08 2.56 15.93
N ILE A 186 -3.97 2.14 17.19
CA ILE A 186 -3.60 3.02 18.31
C ILE A 186 -2.09 3.32 18.33
N PHE A 187 -1.25 2.30 18.14
CA PHE A 187 0.20 2.43 18.37
C PHE A 187 1.03 2.60 17.08
N LEU A 188 0.55 2.13 15.91
CA LEU A 188 1.31 2.28 14.66
C LEU A 188 1.62 3.72 14.28
N PRO A 189 0.72 4.72 14.46
CA PRO A 189 1.04 6.08 14.04
C PRO A 189 2.35 6.61 14.65
N GLY A 190 2.60 6.29 15.92
CA GLY A 190 3.85 6.66 16.61
C GLY A 190 5.10 5.97 16.06
N VAL A 191 4.97 4.84 15.38
CA VAL A 191 6.08 4.10 14.75
C VAL A 191 6.23 4.47 13.27
N ILE A 192 5.12 4.59 12.55
CA ILE A 192 5.09 4.89 11.11
C ILE A 192 5.53 6.32 10.84
N LEU A 193 4.96 7.30 11.54
CA LEU A 193 5.17 8.71 11.20
C LEU A 193 6.64 9.11 11.26
N PRO A 194 7.44 8.74 12.28
CA PRO A 194 8.88 9.05 12.29
C PRO A 194 9.65 8.39 11.15
N ILE A 195 9.32 7.14 10.81
CA ILE A 195 9.97 6.40 9.71
C ILE A 195 9.63 7.06 8.37
N VAL A 196 8.35 7.33 8.12
CA VAL A 196 7.88 7.99 6.89
C VAL A 196 8.44 9.40 6.79
N SER A 197 8.47 10.18 7.88
CA SER A 197 9.09 11.51 7.93
C SER A 197 10.58 11.46 7.58
N SER A 198 11.32 10.54 8.19
CA SER A 198 12.74 10.37 7.92
C SER A 198 13.00 9.97 6.47
N LEU A 199 12.24 9.00 5.94
CA LEU A 199 12.34 8.58 4.55
C LEU A 199 11.92 9.68 3.58
N PHE A 200 10.88 10.44 3.91
CA PHE A 200 10.42 11.55 3.08
C PHE A 200 11.50 12.63 2.98
N THR A 201 12.11 13.01 4.10
CA THR A 201 13.23 13.96 4.10
C THR A 201 14.44 13.41 3.37
N LEU A 202 14.76 12.13 3.53
CA LEU A 202 15.82 11.47 2.78
C LEU A 202 15.55 11.50 1.26
N PHE A 203 14.31 11.24 0.84
CA PHE A 203 13.93 11.14 -0.56
C PHE A 203 13.81 12.51 -1.22
N THR A 204 13.13 13.46 -0.57
CA THR A 204 12.77 14.76 -1.16
C THR A 204 13.72 15.89 -0.78
N GLY A 205 14.43 15.77 0.34
CA GLY A 205 15.22 16.85 0.93
C GLY A 205 14.38 17.90 1.67
N MET A 206 13.07 17.68 1.83
CA MET A 206 12.15 18.59 2.51
C MET A 206 11.60 17.94 3.79
N HIS A 207 11.08 18.76 4.70
CA HIS A 207 10.32 18.30 5.86
C HIS A 207 8.81 18.44 5.58
N PHE A 208 8.02 17.53 6.14
CA PHE A 208 6.55 17.58 6.09
C PHE A 208 5.98 17.43 7.49
#